data_AF-A0A2M7EJM7-F1
#
_entry.id   AF-A0A2M7EJM7-F1
#
_cell.length_a   1.000
_cell.length_b   1.000
_cell.length_c   1.000
_cell.angle_alpha   90.00
_cell.angle_beta   90.00
_cell.angle_gamma   90.00
#
_symmetry.space_group_name_H-M   'P 1'
#
loop_
_entity.id
_entity.type
_entity.pdbx_description
1 polymer ?
#
loop_
_entity_poly.entity_id
_entity_poly.type
_entity_poly.pdbx_seq_one_letter_code
_entity_poly.pdbx_strand_id
1 'polypeptide(L)'
;MEKYLVREKIIQAIREFFYKQNFHEVIPPLLNKALPLEPNLKPFLTTHEYKGTKETLYLAMSPERGIKHMLAMGLGNCFSISKAFRNYERVGLL
;
A
#
# COMPACT_ATOMS: atom_id res chain seq x y z
N MET A 1 9.67 -13.29 21.36
CA MET A 1 10.37 -12.05 20.96
C MET A 1 11.12 -12.20 19.65
N GLU A 2 11.94 -13.24 19.50
CA GLU A 2 12.72 -13.51 18.28
C GLU A 2 11.90 -13.45 16.98
N LYS A 3 10.72 -14.07 16.92
CA LYS A 3 9.82 -13.99 15.73
C LYS A 3 9.43 -12.56 15.32
N TYR A 4 9.30 -11.64 16.29
CA TYR A 4 8.96 -10.24 16.03
C TYR A 4 10.19 -9.43 15.59
N LEU A 5 11.38 -9.79 16.06
CA LEU A 5 12.65 -9.18 15.67
C LEU A 5 13.13 -9.66 14.29
N VAL A 6 12.86 -10.91 13.90
CA VAL A 6 13.21 -11.43 12.56
C VAL A 6 12.58 -10.59 11.44
N ARG A 7 11.37 -10.07 11.64
CA ARG A 7 10.67 -9.23 10.66
C ARG A 7 11.47 -7.97 10.31
N GLU A 8 12.13 -7.34 11.29
CA GLU A 8 12.89 -6.12 11.06
C GLU A 8 14.08 -6.38 10.12
N LYS A 9 14.77 -7.50 10.33
CA LYS A 9 15.91 -7.93 9.51
C LYS A 9 15.49 -8.28 8.08
N ILE A 10 14.32 -8.92 7.91
CA ILE A 10 13.76 -9.23 6.59
C ILE A 10 13.44 -7.94 5.82
N ILE A 11 12.77 -6.98 6.46
CA ILE A 11 12.42 -5.71 5.82
C ILE A 11 13.69 -4.95 5.42
N GLN A 12 14.70 -4.92 6.28
CA GLN A 12 15.98 -4.30 5.98
C GLN A 12 16.67 -4.96 4.77
N ALA A 13 16.75 -6.29 4.73
CA ALA A 13 17.37 -7.02 3.62
C ALA A 13 16.65 -6.77 2.28
N ILE A 14 15.30 -6.69 2.28
CA ILE A 14 14.51 -6.36 1.08
C ILE A 14 14.88 -4.96 0.57
N ARG A 15 14.97 -3.96 1.45
CA ARG A 15 15.36 -2.59 1.07
C ARG A 15 16.76 -2.55 0.48
N GLU A 16 17.72 -3.19 1.14
CA GLU A 16 19.11 -3.25 0.67
C GLU A 16 19.22 -3.88 -0.72
N PHE A 17 18.43 -4.92 -1.01
CA PHE A 17 18.36 -5.54 -2.34
C PHE A 17 17.93 -4.56 -3.43
N PHE A 18 16.87 -3.79 -3.18
CA PHE A 18 16.34 -2.81 -4.14
C PHE A 18 17.27 -1.59 -4.29
N TYR A 19 17.83 -1.10 -3.19
CA TYR A 19 18.77 0.03 -3.23
C TYR A 19 20.04 -0.29 -4.02
N LYS A 20 20.57 -1.51 -3.90
CA LYS A 20 21.72 -1.97 -4.73
C LYS A 20 21.42 -1.97 -6.23
N GLN A 21 20.15 -2.00 -6.62
CA GLN A 21 19.71 -1.96 -8.01
C GLN A 21 19.19 -0.58 -8.43
N ASN A 22 19.45 0.45 -7.63
CA ASN A 22 19.03 1.84 -7.87
C ASN A 22 17.50 2.00 -7.97
N PHE A 23 16.73 1.22 -7.20
CA PHE A 23 15.30 1.45 -7.04
C PHE A 23 15.00 2.48 -5.94
N HIS A 24 13.96 3.28 -6.13
CA HIS A 24 13.47 4.24 -5.14
C HIS A 24 12.33 3.65 -4.29
N GLU A 25 12.43 3.71 -2.96
CA GLU A 25 11.31 3.37 -2.07
C GLU A 25 10.26 4.50 -2.14
N VAL A 26 9.01 4.15 -2.41
CA VAL A 26 7.89 5.10 -2.51
C VAL A 26 6.75 4.76 -1.55
N ILE A 27 5.95 5.79 -1.23
CA ILE A 27 4.75 5.67 -0.39
C ILE A 27 3.52 6.06 -1.23
N PRO A 28 2.82 5.09 -1.82
CA PRO A 28 1.56 5.32 -2.51
C PRO A 28 0.44 5.77 -1.54
N PRO A 29 -0.57 6.52 -2.02
CA PRO A 29 -1.74 6.86 -1.23
C PRO A 29 -2.49 5.62 -0.71
N LEU A 30 -2.83 5.63 0.59
CA LEU A 30 -3.62 4.57 1.21
C LEU A 30 -5.13 4.77 1.06
N LEU A 31 -5.59 6.01 0.87
CA LEU A 31 -7.00 6.34 0.63
C LEU A 31 -7.19 6.68 -0.85
N ASN A 32 -8.19 6.04 -1.45
CA ASN A 32 -8.48 6.13 -2.87
C ASN A 32 -9.94 6.56 -3.08
N LYS A 33 -10.17 7.47 -4.03
CA LYS A 33 -11.52 7.88 -4.44
C LYS A 33 -12.25 6.84 -5.27
N ALA A 34 -11.51 5.97 -5.96
CA ALA A 34 -12.04 4.96 -6.86
C ALA A 34 -11.70 3.55 -6.38
N LEU A 35 -12.60 2.62 -6.65
CA LEU A 35 -12.42 1.20 -6.39
C LEU A 35 -11.55 0.54 -7.47
N PRO A 36 -10.65 -0.38 -7.09
CA PRO A 36 -10.06 -1.33 -8.03
C PRO A 36 -11.16 -2.20 -8.67
N LEU A 37 -11.03 -2.49 -9.96
CA LEU A 37 -11.92 -3.40 -10.70
C LEU A 37 -11.54 -4.87 -10.42
N GLU A 38 -11.55 -5.27 -9.15
CA GLU A 38 -11.19 -6.62 -8.72
C GLU A 38 -12.39 -7.28 -8.02
N PRO A 39 -13.16 -8.15 -8.71
CA PRO A 39 -14.45 -8.64 -8.21
C PRO A 39 -14.34 -9.43 -6.90
N ASN A 40 -13.21 -10.11 -6.72
CA ASN A 40 -12.91 -10.96 -5.57
C ASN A 40 -12.32 -10.20 -4.37
N LEU A 41 -11.89 -8.95 -4.57
CA LEU A 41 -11.34 -8.13 -3.49
C LEU A 41 -12.39 -7.15 -2.98
N LYS A 42 -12.68 -7.23 -1.68
CA LYS A 42 -13.63 -6.33 -1.04
C LYS A 42 -12.88 -5.21 -0.31
N PRO A 43 -13.18 -3.94 -0.61
CA PRO A 43 -12.51 -2.80 0.00
C PRO A 43 -13.01 -2.58 1.43
N PHE A 44 -12.16 -2.02 2.29
CA PHE A 44 -12.63 -1.24 3.42
C PHE A 44 -12.99 0.16 2.94
N LEU A 45 -14.08 0.71 3.44
CA LEU A 45 -14.56 2.04 3.15
C LEU A 45 -14.52 2.91 4.41
N THR A 46 -14.32 4.21 4.22
CA THR A 46 -14.38 5.21 5.29
C THR A 46 -15.01 6.49 4.76
N THR A 47 -15.48 7.34 5.66
CA THR A 47 -15.99 8.67 5.33
C THR A 47 -14.89 9.70 5.61
N HIS A 48 -14.49 10.43 4.57
CA HIS A 48 -13.62 11.59 4.70
C HIS A 48 -14.49 12.84 4.79
N GLU A 49 -14.34 13.60 5.87
CA GLU A 49 -15.02 14.87 6.08
C GLU A 49 -14.01 16.01 6.11
N TYR A 50 -14.17 16.98 5.22
CA TYR A 50 -13.30 18.15 5.15
C TYR A 50 -14.09 19.40 4.76
N LYS A 51 -14.03 20.44 5.60
CA LYS A 51 -14.72 21.72 5.41
C LYS A 51 -16.23 21.58 5.11
N GLY A 52 -16.90 20.66 5.80
CA GLY A 52 -18.33 20.40 5.63
C GLY A 52 -18.69 19.51 4.43
N THR A 53 -17.73 19.14 3.59
CA THR A 53 -17.92 18.16 2.51
C THR A 53 -17.63 16.76 3.01
N LYS A 54 -18.51 15.80 2.70
CA LYS A 54 -18.34 14.39 3.00
C LYS A 54 -18.15 13.61 1.70
N GLU A 55 -17.11 12.77 1.64
CA GLU A 55 -16.90 11.83 0.54
C GLU A 55 -16.55 10.43 1.06
N THR A 56 -16.95 9.40 0.31
CA THR A 56 -16.56 8.01 0.62
C THR A 56 -15.21 7.73 -0.01
N LEU A 57 -14.26 7.27 0.80
CA LEU A 57 -12.93 6.84 0.36
C LEU A 57 -12.71 5.37 0.70
N TYR A 58 -11.79 4.75 -0.04
CA TYR A 58 -11.49 3.33 0.08
C TYR A 58 -10.03 3.12 0.46
N LEU A 59 -9.79 2.23 1.43
CA LEU A 59 -8.42 1.82 1.76
C LEU A 59 -7.82 0.99 0.62
N ALA A 60 -6.53 1.21 0.35
CA ALA A 60 -5.81 0.54 -0.73
C ALA A 60 -5.72 -0.97 -0.47
N MET A 61 -6.17 -1.76 -1.46
CA MET A 61 -6.03 -3.24 -1.44
C MET A 61 -4.68 -3.69 -2.02
N SER A 62 -3.96 -2.78 -2.69
CA SER A 62 -2.64 -2.95 -3.30
C SER A 62 -2.02 -1.56 -3.56
N PRO A 63 -0.68 -1.41 -3.52
CA PRO A 63 0.01 -0.18 -3.93
C PRO A 63 0.04 0.05 -5.45
N GLU A 64 -0.35 -0.94 -6.25
CA GLU A 64 -0.13 -0.99 -7.71
C GLU A 64 -0.56 0.27 -8.44
N ARG A 65 -1.78 0.78 -8.18
CA ARG A 65 -2.30 1.97 -8.86
C ARG A 65 -1.43 3.20 -8.64
N GLY A 66 -0.96 3.40 -7.39
CA GLY A 66 -0.10 4.53 -7.07
C GLY A 66 1.30 4.37 -7.66
N ILE A 67 1.85 3.16 -7.66
CA ILE A 67 3.13 2.86 -8.31
C ILE A 67 3.03 3.09 -9.83
N LYS A 68 2.00 2.57 -10.49
CA LYS A 68 1.76 2.79 -11.94
C LYS A 68 1.64 4.28 -12.28
N HIS A 69 0.99 5.06 -11.42
CA HIS A 69 0.92 6.52 -11.61
C HIS A 69 2.32 7.15 -11.51
N MET A 70 3.11 6.83 -10.48
CA MET A 70 4.48 7.35 -10.34
C MET A 70 5.39 6.93 -11.50
N LEU A 71 5.24 5.69 -11.98
CA LEU A 71 5.92 5.21 -13.20
C LEU A 71 5.53 6.04 -14.43
N ALA A 72 4.24 6.29 -14.62
CA ALA A 72 3.75 7.12 -15.72
C ALA A 72 4.23 8.59 -15.64
N MET A 73 4.51 9.09 -14.44
CA MET A 73 5.11 10.41 -14.22
C MET A 73 6.64 10.44 -14.45
N GLY A 74 7.25 9.30 -14.79
CA GLY A 74 8.68 9.22 -15.10
C GLY A 74 9.60 8.93 -13.91
N LEU A 75 9.07 8.46 -12.76
CA LEU A 75 9.90 8.14 -11.60
C LEU A 75 10.94 7.03 -11.87
N GLY A 76 10.63 6.11 -12.80
CA GLY A 76 11.48 4.97 -13.10
C GLY A 76 11.43 3.89 -12.02
N ASN A 77 12.53 3.15 -11.86
CA ASN A 77 12.60 1.99 -10.97
C ASN A 77 12.22 2.36 -9.53
N CYS A 78 11.08 1.84 -9.06
CA CYS A 78 10.57 2.11 -7.72
C CYS A 78 9.92 0.88 -7.10
N PHE A 79 9.86 0.85 -5.77
CA PHE A 79 9.23 -0.21 -5.00
C PHE A 79 8.54 0.36 -3.76
N SER A 80 7.62 -0.39 -3.17
CA SER A 80 6.94 0.01 -1.93
C SER A 80 6.77 -1.18 -1.00
N ILE A 81 7.03 -0.96 0.30
CA ILE A 81 6.68 -1.88 1.38
C ILE A 81 5.44 -1.29 2.08
N SER A 82 4.28 -1.41 1.43
CA SER A 82 3.05 -0.74 1.87
C SER A 82 2.13 -1.64 2.70
N LYS A 83 1.14 -1.01 3.33
CA LYS A 83 -0.01 -1.71 3.92
C LYS A 83 -1.06 -1.94 2.83
N ALA A 84 -1.71 -3.10 2.90
CA ALA A 84 -2.84 -3.46 2.06
C ALA A 84 -4.00 -3.89 2.96
N PHE A 85 -5.21 -3.43 2.64
CA PHE A 85 -6.40 -3.64 3.45
C PHE A 85 -7.45 -4.35 2.60
N ARG A 86 -7.86 -5.55 3.01
CA ARG A 86 -8.83 -6.38 2.28
C ARG A 86 -9.91 -6.84 3.23
N ASN A 87 -11.12 -6.35 3.00
CA ASN A 87 -12.28 -6.68 3.81
C ASN A 87 -12.71 -8.13 3.53
N TYR A 88 -13.39 -8.75 4.50
CA TYR A 88 -13.81 -10.17 4.46
C TYR A 88 -12.67 -11.21 4.42
N GLU A 89 -11.40 -10.80 4.50
CA GLU A 89 -10.28 -11.71 4.75
C GLU A 89 -10.08 -11.93 6.25
N ARG A 90 -9.41 -13.03 6.64
CA ARG A 90 -9.13 -13.32 8.04
C ARG A 90 -8.25 -12.22 8.65
N VAL A 91 -8.64 -11.75 9.82
CA VAL A 91 -7.80 -10.85 10.63
C VAL A 91 -6.59 -11.62 11.18
N GLY A 92 -5.45 -10.92 11.27
CA GLY A 92 -4.28 -11.48 11.93
C GLY A 92 -4.55 -11.69 13.42
N LEU A 93 -4.18 -12.86 13.93
CA LEU A 93 -4.10 -13.13 15.37
C LEU A 93 -2.71 -12.64 15.80
N LEU A 94 -2.65 -11.59 16.63
CA LEU A 94 -1.38 -11.16 17.24
C LEU A 94 -0.85 -12.20 18.23
#